data_AF-A0A1V2ZAN7-F1
#
_entry.id   AF-A0A1V2ZAN7-F1
#
_cell.length_a   1.000
_cell.length_b   1.000
_cell.length_c   1.000
_cell.angle_alpha   90.00
_cell.angle_beta   90.00
_cell.angle_gamma   90.00
#
_symmetry.space_group_name_H-M   'P 1'
#
loop_
_entity.id
_entity.type
_entity.pdbx_description
1 polymer ?
#
loop_
_entity_poly.entity_id
_entity_poly.type
_entity_poly.pdbx_seq_one_letter_code
_entity_poly.pdbx_strand_id
1 'polypeptide(L)' 'MESMAADDTATTEDDAVSMDDLVEALALIEDQPLSSRASSYTDVQDQLRARLEGADVRR' A
#
# COMPACT_ATOMS: atom_id res chain seq x y z
N MET A 1 -1.36 -35.50 23.91
CA MET A 1 -1.23 -34.11 24.41
C MET A 1 0.22 -33.73 24.15
N GLU A 2 0.57 -32.79 23.29
CA GLU A 2 -0.19 -31.72 22.66
C GLU A 2 0.55 -31.28 21.40
N SER A 3 -0.24 -31.08 20.34
CA SER A 3 -0.07 -30.15 19.22
C SER A 3 1.34 -29.83 18.67
N MET A 4 1.54 -30.32 17.44
CA MET A 4 2.16 -29.56 16.36
C MET A 4 1.78 -28.07 16.46
N ALA A 5 2.73 -27.20 16.80
CA ALA A 5 2.66 -25.80 16.39
C ALA A 5 3.12 -25.72 14.93
N ALA A 6 2.31 -26.32 14.05
CA ALA A 6 2.31 -25.92 12.66
C ALA A 6 1.68 -24.53 12.62
N ASP A 7 2.41 -23.61 11.99
CA ASP A 7 1.81 -22.63 11.11
C ASP A 7 0.76 -21.72 11.76
N ASP A 8 1.23 -20.64 12.37
CA ASP A 8 0.49 -19.38 12.29
C ASP A 8 1.45 -18.19 12.39
N THR A 9 2.47 -18.20 11.53
CA THR A 9 2.98 -16.93 11.00
C THR A 9 2.08 -16.57 9.83
N ALA A 10 0.79 -16.31 10.10
CA ALA A 10 0.00 -15.45 9.25
C ALA A 10 0.54 -14.02 9.43
N THR A 11 1.78 -13.80 8.94
CA THR A 11 2.18 -12.49 8.47
C THR A 11 1.11 -12.12 7.46
N THR A 12 0.25 -11.20 7.84
CA THR A 12 -0.73 -10.60 6.94
C THR A 12 0.06 -9.85 5.87
N GLU A 13 0.54 -10.55 4.85
CA GLU A 13 1.15 -10.00 3.63
C GLU A 13 0.08 -9.40 2.70
N ASP A 14 -1.17 -9.34 3.15
CA ASP A 14 -2.36 -9.17 2.30
C ASP A 14 -2.73 -7.70 2.00
N ASP A 15 -1.92 -6.71 2.35
CA ASP A 15 -2.24 -5.30 2.00
C ASP A 15 -1.00 -4.41 1.84
N ALA A 16 0.12 -5.03 1.47
CA ALA A 16 1.33 -4.29 1.19
C ALA A 16 1.43 -3.98 -0.31
N VAL A 17 0.81 -2.87 -0.76
CA VAL A 17 1.17 -2.22 -2.05
C VAL A 17 2.69 -2.20 -2.13
N SER A 18 3.22 -2.94 -3.10
CA SER A 18 4.66 -3.08 -3.28
C SER A 18 5.22 -1.78 -3.87
N MET A 19 6.53 -1.57 -3.74
CA MET A 19 7.17 -0.41 -4.38
C MET A 19 6.97 -0.45 -5.90
N ASP A 20 6.92 -1.65 -6.49
CA ASP A 20 6.70 -1.84 -7.92
C ASP A 20 5.29 -1.41 -8.33
N ASP A 21 4.26 -1.75 -7.54
CA ASP A 21 2.88 -1.30 -7.79
C ASP A 21 2.74 0.22 -7.71
N LEU A 22 3.47 0.86 -6.79
CA LEU A 22 3.49 2.32 -6.70
C LEU A 22 4.15 2.94 -7.94
N VAL A 23 5.26 2.37 -8.41
CA VAL A 23 5.96 2.85 -9.61
C VAL A 23 5.04 2.72 -10.84
N GLU A 24 4.32 1.61 -10.96
CA GLU A 24 3.34 1.42 -12.04
C GLU A 24 2.18 2.43 -11.94
N ALA A 25 1.65 2.66 -10.75
CA ALA A 25 0.59 3.65 -10.52
C ALA A 25 1.04 5.08 -10.90
N LEU A 26 2.26 5.48 -10.55
CA LEU A 26 2.82 6.78 -10.93
C LEU A 26 3.00 6.89 -12.45
N ALA A 27 3.46 5.83 -13.12
CA ALA A 27 3.58 5.81 -14.58
C ALA A 27 2.22 6.01 -15.26
N LEU A 28 1.16 5.35 -14.77
CA LEU A 28 -0.20 5.53 -15.29
C LEU A 28 -0.73 6.95 -15.09
N ILE A 29 -0.35 7.65 -14.01
CA ILE A 29 -0.72 9.05 -13.79
C ILE A 29 -0.01 9.96 -14.80
N GLU A 30 1.25 9.70 -15.10
CA GLU A 30 2.00 10.48 -16.09
C GLU A 30 1.47 10.35 -17.52
N ASP A 31 0.70 9.30 -17.83
CA ASP A 31 0.02 9.16 -19.12
C ASP A 31 -1.31 9.95 -19.19
N GLN A 32 -1.82 10.47 -18.07
CA GLN A 32 -3.04 11.26 -18.03
C GLN A 32 -2.83 12.71 -18.54
N PRO A 33 -3.92 13.41 -18.92
CA PRO A 33 -3.88 14.85 -19.18
C PRO A 33 -3.36 15.63 -17.96
N LEU A 34 -2.56 16.67 -18.21
CA LEU A 34 -1.97 17.51 -17.15
C LEU A 34 -3.00 18.06 -16.15
N SER A 35 -4.20 18.39 -16.61
CA SER A 35 -5.29 18.89 -15.77
C SER A 35 -5.78 17.90 -14.72
N SER A 36 -5.55 16.60 -14.93
CA SER A 36 -6.04 15.52 -14.06
C SER A 36 -4.98 14.98 -13.10
N ARG A 37 -3.69 15.10 -13.44
CA ARG A 37 -2.58 14.50 -12.67
C ARG A 37 -2.55 14.93 -11.21
N ALA A 38 -2.80 16.21 -10.95
CA ALA A 38 -2.76 16.75 -9.58
C ALA A 38 -3.76 16.05 -8.65
N SER A 39 -4.97 15.74 -9.14
CA SER A 39 -5.97 15.01 -8.35
C SER A 39 -5.50 13.58 -8.07
N SER A 40 -5.05 12.86 -9.11
CA SER A 40 -4.61 11.47 -8.95
C SER A 40 -3.37 11.33 -8.06
N TYR A 41 -2.44 12.29 -8.10
CA TYR A 41 -1.31 12.31 -7.16
C TYR A 41 -1.73 12.55 -5.72
N THR A 42 -2.76 13.37 -5.51
CA THR A 42 -3.32 13.60 -4.17
C THR A 42 -3.94 12.30 -3.63
N ASP A 43 -4.69 11.58 -4.47
CA ASP A 43 -5.30 10.31 -4.08
C ASP A 43 -4.25 9.26 -3.66
N VAL A 44 -3.17 9.12 -4.44
CA VAL A 44 -2.05 8.23 -4.09
C VAL A 44 -1.36 8.68 -2.80
N GLN A 45 -1.14 9.99 -2.63
CA GLN A 45 -0.53 10.53 -1.41
C GLN A 45 -1.39 10.22 -0.17
N ASP A 46 -2.71 10.39 -0.26
CA ASP A 46 -3.61 10.16 0.86
C ASP A 46 -3.66 8.67 1.25
N GLN A 47 -3.62 7.76 0.26
CA GLN A 47 -3.51 6.32 0.51
C GLN A 47 -2.21 5.96 1.23
N LEU A 48 -1.08 6.50 0.76
CA LEU A 48 0.23 6.28 1.39
C LEU A 48 0.27 6.87 2.80
N ARG A 49 -0.29 8.06 3.01
CA ARG A 49 -0.38 8.69 4.33
C ARG A 49 -1.20 7.84 5.30
N ALA A 50 -2.40 7.42 4.90
CA ALA A 50 -3.28 6.59 5.72
C ALA A 50 -2.60 5.28 6.14
N ARG A 51 -1.79 4.70 5.24
CA ARG A 51 -1.03 3.49 5.54
C ARG A 51 0.09 3.74 6.56
N LEU A 52 0.87 4.81 6.40
CA LEU A 52 1.94 5.15 7.34
C LEU A 52 1.39 5.48 8.73
N GLU A 53 0.32 6.28 8.78
CA GLU A 53 -0.35 6.62 10.04
C GLU A 53 -1.02 5.39 10.69
N GLY A 54 -1.63 4.51 9.89
CA GLY A 54 -2.20 3.24 10.38
C GLY A 54 -1.15 2.23 10.85
N ALA A 55 0.07 2.27 10.29
CA ALA A 55 1.19 1.45 10.71
C ALA A 55 1.84 1.96 12.00
N ASP A 56 1.91 3.28 12.21
CA ASP A 56 2.45 3.90 13.44
C ASP A 56 1.57 3.64 14.67
N VAL A 57 0.25 3.53 14.52
CA VAL A 57 -0.68 3.23 15.63
C VAL A 57 -0.52 1.80 16.19
N ARG A 58 0.09 0.88 15.44
CA ARG A 58 0.28 -0.54 15.84
C ARG A 58 1.69 -0.85 16.38
N ARG A 59 2.56 0.15 16.56
CA ARG A 59 3.91 -0.01 17.13
C ARG A 59 3.92 0.25 18.64
#